data_AF-A0A0S2W386-F1
#
_entry.id   AF-A0A0S2W386-F1
#
_cell.length_a   1.000
_cell.length_b   1.000
_cell.length_c   1.000
_cell.angle_alpha   90.00
_cell.angle_beta   90.00
_cell.angle_gamma   90.00
#
_symmetry.space_group_name_H-M   'P 1'
#
loop_
_entity.id
_entity.type
_entity.pdbx_description
1 polymer ?
#
loop_
_entity_poly.entity_id
_entity_poly.type
_entity_poly.pdbx_seq_one_letter_code
_entity_poly.pdbx_strand_id
1 'polypeptide(L)' 'MKAERTLAVQIPAELFERLKEYLAARNLKQKQFLIQLIENALDGETKAE' A
#
# COMPACT_ATOMS: atom_id res chain seq x y z
N MET A 1 -19.35 -14.80 -0.16
CA MET A 1 -19.08 -13.44 0.35
C MET A 1 -17.58 -13.22 0.32
N LYS A 2 -17.05 -12.28 -0.49
CA LYS A 2 -15.64 -11.88 -0.36
C LYS A 2 -15.52 -11.10 0.96
N ALA A 3 -14.84 -11.67 1.95
CA ALA A 3 -14.65 -11.01 3.24
C ALA A 3 -13.56 -9.92 3.09
N GLU A 4 -13.93 -8.75 2.58
CA GLU A 4 -13.06 -7.58 2.67
C GLU A 4 -12.91 -7.19 4.15
N ARG A 5 -11.66 -7.05 4.61
CA ARG A 5 -11.32 -6.58 5.95
C ARG A 5 -10.61 -5.23 5.81
N THR A 6 -11.00 -4.25 6.62
CA THR A 6 -10.35 -2.94 6.63
C THR A 6 -9.10 -2.99 7.49
N LEU A 7 -7.97 -2.56 6.94
CA LEU A 7 -6.73 -2.36 7.69
C LEU A 7 -6.59 -0.86 7.99
N ALA A 8 -6.55 -0.50 9.28
CA ALA A 8 -6.27 0.85 9.74
C ALA A 8 -4.92 0.86 10.44
N VAL A 9 -4.03 1.76 10.03
CA VAL A 9 -2.69 1.94 10.62
C VAL A 9 -2.42 3.42 10.84
N GLN A 10 -1.67 3.73 11.90
CA GLN A 10 -1.15 5.08 12.13
C GLN A 10 0.24 5.17 11.51
N ILE A 11 0.47 6.23 10.74
CA ILE A 11 1.77 6.54 10.15
C ILE A 11 2.15 8.00 10.45
N PRO A 12 3.45 8.34 10.46
CA PRO A 12 3.88 9.72 10.64
C PRO A 12 3.29 10.65 9.58
N ALA A 13 3.00 11.90 9.96
CA ALA A 13 2.40 12.89 9.06
C ALA A 13 3.26 13.13 7.81
N GLU A 14 4.58 13.27 7.98
CA GLU A 14 5.53 13.45 6.88
C GLU A 14 5.46 12.29 5.86
N LEU A 15 5.31 11.05 6.35
CA LEU A 15 5.18 9.89 5.47
C LEU A 15 3.86 9.91 4.71
N PHE A 16 2.78 10.36 5.36
CA PHE A 16 1.47 10.48 4.72
C PHE A 16 1.47 11.56 3.62
N GLU A 17 2.14 12.69 3.84
CA GLU A 17 2.29 13.75 2.83
C GLU A 17 3.09 13.23 1.62
N ARG A 18 4.25 12.60 1.85
CA ARG A 18 5.06 11.98 0.79
C ARG A 18 4.27 10.92 0.02
N LEU A 19 3.45 10.12 0.72
CA LEU A 19 2.57 9.14 0.08
C LEU A 19 1.55 9.82 -0.84
N LYS A 20 0.90 10.90 -0.39
CA LYS A 20 -0.06 11.64 -1.21
C LYS A 20 0.57 12.23 -2.47
N GLU A 21 1.74 12.84 -2.35
CA GLU A 21 2.45 13.41 -3.50
C GLU A 21 2.80 12.34 -4.54
N TYR A 22 3.30 11.20 -4.09
CA TYR A 22 3.61 10.06 -4.94
C TYR A 22 2.39 9.52 -5.69
N LEU A 23 1.25 9.39 -4.99
CA LEU A 23 0.00 8.95 -5.59
C LEU A 23 -0.53 9.95 -6.62
N ALA A 24 -0.45 11.26 -6.31
CA ALA A 24 -0.88 12.32 -7.21
C ALA A 24 -0.04 12.36 -8.49
N ALA A 25 1.29 12.30 -8.35
CA ALA A 25 2.22 12.31 -9.48
C ALA A 25 2.02 11.12 -10.44
N ARG A 26 1.52 9.99 -9.93
CA ARG A 26 1.33 8.76 -10.71
C ARG A 26 -0.14 8.46 -11.03
N ASN A 27 -1.05 9.34 -10.65
CA ASN A 27 -2.51 9.16 -10.80
C ASN A 27 -3.00 7.80 -10.25
N LEU A 28 -2.42 7.38 -9.11
CA LEU A 28 -2.71 6.09 -8.48
C LEU A 28 -3.71 6.24 -7.33
N LYS A 29 -4.60 5.24 -7.20
CA LYS A 29 -5.52 5.17 -6.06
C LYS A 29 -4.79 4.61 -4.84
N GLN A 30 -4.97 5.28 -3.70
CA GLN A 30 -4.34 4.89 -2.42
C GLN A 30 -4.61 3.42 -2.04
N LYS A 31 -5.86 2.93 -2.19
CA LYS A 31 -6.21 1.52 -1.94
C LYS A 31 -5.40 0.56 -2.82
N GLN A 32 -5.30 0.84 -4.12
CA GLN A 32 -4.57 -0.04 -5.04
C GLN A 32 -3.07 -0.04 -4.74
N PHE A 33 -2.50 1.13 -4.47
CA PHE A 33 -1.09 1.23 -4.10
C PHE A 33 -0.76 0.41 -2.84
N LEU A 34 -1.58 0.52 -1.78
CA LEU A 34 -1.36 -0.24 -0.55
C LEU A 34 -1.51 -1.75 -0.77
N ILE A 35 -2.51 -2.18 -1.54
CA ILE A 35 -2.69 -3.60 -1.87
C ILE A 35 -1.47 -4.12 -2.63
N GLN A 36 -1.04 -3.43 -3.69
CA GLN A 36 0.13 -3.83 -4.47
C GLN A 36 1.43 -3.80 -3.65
N LEU A 37 1.57 -2.85 -2.73
CA LEU A 37 2.73 -2.78 -1.84
C LEU A 37 2.77 -4.01 -0.92
N ILE A 38 1.63 -4.40 -0.36
CA ILE A 38 1.50 -5.59 0.49
C ILE A 38 1.73 -6.87 -0.34
N GLU A 39 1.09 -7.01 -1.50
CA GLU A 39 1.28 -8.15 -2.41
C GLU A 39 2.76 -8.29 -2.79
N ASN A 40 3.41 -7.22 -3.26
CA ASN A 40 4.84 -7.25 -3.61
C ASN A 40 5.74 -7.61 -2.41
N ALA A 41 5.40 -7.17 -1.20
CA ALA A 41 6.17 -7.52 0.00
C ALA A 41 6.02 -9.02 0.33
N LEU A 42 4.81 -9.56 0.23
CA LEU A 42 4.51 -10.98 0.50
C LEU A 42 5.06 -11.91 -0.61
N ASP A 43 4.96 -11.50 -1.87
CA ASP A 43 5.57 -12.19 -3.01
C ASP A 43 7.10 -12.16 -2.94
N GLY A 44 7.67 -11.06 -2.43
CA GLY A 44 9.11 -10.93 -2.17
C GLY A 44 9.64 -11.91 -1.13
N GLU A 45 8.85 -12.24 -0.09
CA GLU A 45 9.19 -13.29 0.88
C GLU A 45 9.04 -14.72 0.30
N THR A 46 8.25 -14.88 -0.76
CA THR A 46 8.04 -16.19 -1.43
C THR A 46 9.10 -16.49 -2.50
N LYS A 47 9.99 -15.52 -2.80
CA LYS A 47 11.21 -15.70 -3.60
C LYS A 47 12.45 -15.75 -2.71
N ALA A 48 12.42 -16.57 -1.66
CA ALA A 48 13.62 -17.25 -1.19
C ALA A 48 13.73 -18.57 -1.98
N GLU A 49 14.86 -18.75 -2.66
CA GLU A 49 15.22 -19.89 -3.53
C GLU A 49 14.85 -21.29 -3.00
#